data_AF-A0A916RTA2-F1
#
_entry.id   AF-A0A916RTA2-F1
#
_cell.length_a   1.000
_cell.length_b   1.000
_cell.length_c   1.000
_cell.angle_alpha   90.00
_cell.angle_beta   90.00
_cell.angle_gamma   90.00
#
_symmetry.space_group_name_H-M   'P 1'
#
loop_
_entity.id
_entity.type
_entity.pdbx_description
1 polymer ?
#
loop_
_entity_poly.entity_id
_entity_poly.type
_entity_poly.pdbx_seq_one_letter_code
_entity_poly.pdbx_strand_id
1 'polypeptide(L)'
;MAMETNFRRALPLVLTHEGGFVNHPKDPGGATNKGITLANYRRYVKQDGTVEDLKAIKPNEVERVYKLFYWDAVKADLLPLGVDYAVFDFAVNSGPGRAVKFLQRVAGVAQDGAIGSGTLAAVNAMKPELVINRLCDDRLAFMQGLSTWSTFGKGWGSRVLGVRQHALEMAKSGLHAIPEPADAASAPQQEPTPEPKLEPTPAPAPEPLAMAPEPAAAPYEPAAPETRAEPEPEAANDNAKSSGAAAGGAIAAVFAGIAAAATYFWNQIVSLFGG
;
A
#
# COMPACT_ATOMS: atom_id res chain seq x y z
N MET A 1 4.53 -5.36 -29.72
CA MET A 1 4.74 -6.03 -28.41
C MET A 1 4.29 -5.05 -27.35
N ALA A 2 3.34 -5.43 -26.49
CA ALA A 2 2.85 -4.54 -25.45
C ALA A 2 4.04 -4.11 -24.58
N MET A 3 4.26 -2.79 -24.48
CA MET A 3 5.28 -2.23 -23.59
C MET A 3 5.06 -2.79 -22.19
N GLU A 4 6.08 -3.48 -21.67
CA GLU A 4 6.10 -4.01 -20.31
C GLU A 4 5.99 -2.82 -19.33
N THR A 5 4.81 -2.55 -18.80
CA THR A 5 4.62 -1.53 -17.75
C THR A 5 5.51 -1.86 -16.55
N ASN A 6 6.03 -0.85 -15.84
CA ASN A 6 6.88 -1.05 -14.65
C ASN A 6 6.19 -1.88 -13.56
N PHE A 7 4.86 -2.02 -13.62
CA PHE A 7 4.07 -2.96 -12.83
C PHE A 7 4.66 -4.37 -12.74
N ARG A 8 5.15 -4.94 -13.85
CA ARG A 8 5.72 -6.30 -13.86
C ARG A 8 6.99 -6.40 -13.00
N ARG A 9 7.75 -5.31 -12.88
CA ARG A 9 8.92 -5.19 -11.99
C ARG A 9 8.52 -4.89 -10.55
N ALA A 10 7.48 -4.08 -10.37
CA ALA A 10 7.00 -3.62 -9.06
C ALA A 10 6.24 -4.71 -8.28
N LEU A 11 5.39 -5.49 -8.95
CA LEU A 11 4.50 -6.46 -8.29
C LEU A 11 5.27 -7.51 -7.46
N PRO A 12 6.34 -8.17 -7.96
CA PRO A 12 7.09 -9.14 -7.16
C PRO A 12 7.72 -8.53 -5.88
N LEU A 13 8.16 -7.27 -5.95
CA LEU A 13 8.72 -6.57 -4.79
C LEU A 13 7.66 -6.34 -3.71
N VAL A 14 6.48 -5.85 -4.11
CA VAL A 14 5.35 -5.67 -3.18
C VAL A 14 4.93 -7.01 -2.57
N LEU A 15 4.79 -8.06 -3.39
CA LEU A 15 4.36 -9.38 -2.93
C LEU A 15 5.33 -10.05 -1.97
N THR A 16 6.60 -9.62 -1.92
CA THR A 16 7.57 -10.10 -0.90
C THR A 16 7.14 -9.75 0.52
N HIS A 17 6.31 -8.71 0.69
CA HIS A 17 5.76 -8.31 1.98
C HIS A 17 4.40 -8.94 2.29
N GLU A 18 3.76 -9.58 1.31
CA GLU A 18 2.40 -10.09 1.42
C GLU A 18 2.43 -11.57 1.84
N GLY A 19 1.73 -11.89 2.93
CA GLY A 19 1.73 -13.22 3.53
C GLY A 19 0.85 -14.25 2.79
N GLY A 20 0.69 -15.42 3.41
CA GLY A 20 -0.21 -16.49 2.96
C GLY A 20 -1.68 -16.25 3.30
N PHE A 21 -2.54 -17.25 3.06
CA PHE A 21 -3.96 -17.20 3.37
C PHE A 21 -4.22 -17.02 4.86
N VAL A 22 -5.10 -16.08 5.22
CA VAL A 22 -5.63 -15.94 6.58
C VAL A 22 -7.15 -15.85 6.53
N ASN A 23 -7.79 -16.63 7.39
CA ASN A 23 -9.23 -16.60 7.60
C ASN A 23 -9.50 -16.79 9.08
N HIS A 24 -9.76 -15.68 9.79
CA HIS A 24 -10.07 -15.73 11.20
C HIS A 24 -11.59 -15.55 11.41
N PRO A 25 -12.29 -16.43 12.15
CA PRO A 25 -13.75 -16.40 12.27
C PRO A 25 -14.32 -15.11 12.90
N LYS A 26 -13.50 -14.35 13.62
CA LYS A 26 -13.88 -13.05 14.23
C LYS A 26 -13.36 -11.84 13.45
N ASP A 27 -12.86 -12.06 12.24
CA ASP A 27 -12.32 -11.00 11.41
C ASP A 27 -13.42 -10.35 10.56
N PRO A 28 -13.77 -9.08 10.80
CA PRO A 28 -14.75 -8.37 9.98
C PRO A 28 -14.29 -8.16 8.52
N GLY A 29 -12.98 -8.25 8.25
CA GLY A 29 -12.40 -8.19 6.91
C GLY A 29 -12.61 -9.44 6.06
N GLY A 30 -13.03 -10.55 6.68
CA GLY A 30 -13.31 -11.83 6.02
C GLY A 30 -12.06 -12.53 5.48
N ALA A 31 -12.28 -13.64 4.76
CA ALA A 31 -11.18 -14.43 4.19
C ALA A 31 -10.29 -13.56 3.27
N THR A 32 -8.97 -13.66 3.49
CA THR A 32 -7.95 -12.92 2.75
C THR A 32 -6.85 -13.86 2.26
N ASN A 33 -6.44 -13.76 1.00
CA ASN A 33 -5.29 -14.49 0.45
C ASN A 33 -4.37 -13.53 -0.28
N LYS A 34 -3.07 -13.53 0.02
CA LYS A 34 -2.07 -12.67 -0.65
C LYS A 34 -2.49 -11.19 -0.65
N GLY A 35 -2.99 -10.68 0.49
CA GLY A 35 -3.49 -9.31 0.62
C GLY A 35 -4.81 -9.00 -0.11
N ILE A 36 -5.46 -10.00 -0.71
CA ILE A 36 -6.72 -9.84 -1.45
C ILE A 36 -7.87 -10.35 -0.59
N THR A 37 -8.80 -9.46 -0.27
CA THR A 37 -10.05 -9.79 0.43
C THR A 37 -11.04 -10.47 -0.52
N LEU A 38 -11.99 -11.24 0.03
CA LEU A 38 -13.08 -11.81 -0.77
C LEU A 38 -13.90 -10.76 -1.52
N ALA A 39 -14.09 -9.57 -0.95
CA ALA A 39 -14.79 -8.46 -1.60
C ALA A 39 -14.04 -7.98 -2.87
N ASN A 40 -12.72 -7.80 -2.78
CA ASN A 40 -11.89 -7.43 -3.94
C ASN A 40 -11.81 -8.55 -4.97
N TYR A 41 -11.66 -9.80 -4.52
CA TYR A 41 -11.71 -10.95 -5.41
C TYR A 41 -13.01 -11.00 -6.20
N ARG A 42 -14.14 -10.80 -5.52
CA ARG A 42 -15.46 -10.74 -6.18
C ARG A 42 -15.56 -9.63 -7.19
N ARG A 43 -15.11 -8.43 -6.80
CA ARG A 43 -15.19 -7.24 -7.64
C ARG A 43 -14.37 -7.34 -8.93
N TYR A 44 -13.18 -7.94 -8.86
CA TYR A 44 -12.20 -7.86 -9.96
C TYR A 44 -11.95 -9.19 -10.69
N VAL A 45 -12.28 -10.33 -10.08
CA VAL A 45 -12.01 -11.66 -10.64
C VAL A 45 -13.29 -12.44 -10.90
N LYS A 46 -14.09 -12.69 -9.85
CA LYS A 46 -15.25 -13.59 -9.94
C LYS A 46 -16.38 -13.12 -9.03
N GLN A 47 -17.40 -12.47 -9.57
CA GLN A 47 -18.48 -11.80 -8.82
C GLN A 47 -19.16 -12.68 -7.76
N ASP A 48 -19.35 -13.97 -8.06
CA ASP A 48 -19.94 -14.99 -7.18
C ASP A 48 -18.88 -15.83 -6.43
N GLY A 49 -17.63 -15.37 -6.39
CA GLY A 49 -16.50 -16.09 -5.82
C GLY A 49 -16.71 -16.46 -4.35
N THR A 50 -16.24 -17.65 -3.99
CA THR A 50 -16.31 -18.24 -2.65
C THR A 50 -14.98 -18.07 -1.90
N VAL A 51 -14.98 -18.42 -0.61
CA VAL A 51 -13.74 -18.47 0.17
C VAL A 51 -12.79 -19.53 -0.39
N GLU A 52 -13.34 -20.64 -0.88
CA GLU A 52 -12.60 -21.74 -1.51
C GLU A 52 -11.95 -21.28 -2.83
N ASP A 53 -12.68 -20.52 -3.64
CA ASP A 53 -12.11 -19.89 -4.84
C ASP A 53 -10.95 -18.94 -4.48
N LEU A 54 -11.11 -18.12 -3.43
CA LEU A 54 -10.07 -17.21 -2.96
C LEU A 54 -8.84 -17.96 -2.40
N LYS A 55 -9.03 -19.08 -1.71
CA LYS A 55 -7.92 -19.96 -1.27
C LYS A 55 -7.14 -20.51 -2.47
N ALA A 56 -7.83 -20.82 -3.56
CA ALA A 56 -7.27 -21.35 -4.81
C ALA A 56 -6.91 -20.27 -5.84
N ILE A 57 -6.78 -19.00 -5.43
CA ILE A 57 -6.51 -17.88 -6.33
C ILE A 57 -5.24 -18.10 -7.16
N LYS A 58 -5.36 -17.90 -8.48
CA LYS A 58 -4.27 -18.10 -9.43
C LYS A 58 -3.35 -16.88 -9.52
N PRO A 59 -2.06 -17.04 -9.88
CA PRO A 59 -1.14 -15.90 -10.01
C PRO A 59 -1.64 -14.78 -10.94
N ASN A 60 -2.27 -15.10 -12.06
CA ASN A 60 -2.83 -14.11 -12.98
C ASN A 60 -4.05 -13.37 -12.41
N GLU A 61 -4.82 -14.01 -11.52
CA GLU A 61 -5.94 -13.39 -10.82
C GLU A 61 -5.43 -12.43 -9.73
N VAL A 62 -4.36 -12.81 -9.03
CA VAL A 62 -3.63 -11.91 -8.11
C VAL A 62 -3.14 -10.68 -8.87
N GLU A 63 -2.41 -10.89 -9.97
CA GLU A 63 -1.90 -9.81 -10.82
C GLU A 63 -3.03 -8.86 -11.26
N ARG A 64 -4.16 -9.41 -11.70
CA ARG A 64 -5.34 -8.64 -12.10
C ARG A 64 -5.87 -7.76 -10.98
N VAL A 65 -6.02 -8.30 -9.77
CA VAL A 65 -6.49 -7.50 -8.62
C VAL A 65 -5.51 -6.38 -8.30
N TYR A 66 -4.21 -6.70 -8.24
CA TYR A 66 -3.19 -5.70 -7.94
C TYR A 66 -3.09 -4.59 -8.99
N LYS A 67 -3.24 -4.95 -10.28
CA LYS A 67 -3.26 -3.97 -11.38
C LYS A 67 -4.46 -3.04 -11.24
N LEU A 68 -5.66 -3.60 -11.16
CA LEU A 68 -6.90 -2.81 -11.21
C LEU A 68 -7.16 -2.02 -9.92
N PHE A 69 -6.96 -2.63 -8.75
CA PHE A 69 -7.35 -2.02 -7.48
C PHE A 69 -6.29 -1.09 -6.89
N TYR A 70 -5.02 -1.37 -7.13
CA TYR A 70 -3.93 -0.59 -6.54
C TYR A 70 -3.17 0.22 -7.58
N TRP A 71 -2.61 -0.41 -8.62
CA TRP A 71 -1.76 0.27 -9.60
C TRP A 71 -2.53 1.30 -10.46
N ASP A 72 -3.67 0.89 -11.02
CA ASP A 72 -4.50 1.75 -11.87
C ASP A 72 -5.24 2.82 -11.06
N ALA A 73 -5.64 2.47 -9.83
CA ALA A 73 -6.29 3.40 -8.91
C ALA A 73 -5.40 4.61 -8.56
N VAL A 74 -4.08 4.43 -8.57
CA VAL A 74 -3.10 5.51 -8.39
C VAL A 74 -2.45 5.97 -9.70
N LYS A 75 -3.01 5.57 -10.85
CA LYS A 75 -2.52 5.92 -12.19
C LYS A 75 -1.00 5.75 -12.32
N ALA A 76 -0.46 4.68 -11.75
CA ALA A 76 0.99 4.48 -11.62
C ALA A 76 1.72 4.48 -12.97
N ASP A 77 1.07 4.02 -14.05
CA ASP A 77 1.61 4.09 -15.42
C ASP A 77 1.88 5.53 -15.93
N LEU A 78 1.35 6.56 -15.26
CA LEU A 78 1.53 7.97 -15.62
C LEU A 78 2.51 8.70 -14.69
N LEU A 79 3.02 8.04 -13.66
CA LEU A 79 3.94 8.63 -12.69
C LEU A 79 5.39 8.37 -13.14
N PRO A 80 6.36 9.25 -12.75
CA PRO A 80 7.77 8.99 -13.00
C PRO A 80 8.21 7.63 -12.46
N LEU A 81 9.13 6.98 -13.18
CA LEU A 81 9.71 5.72 -12.77
C LEU A 81 10.31 5.81 -11.35
N GLY A 82 9.99 4.85 -10.50
CA GLY A 82 10.34 4.83 -9.08
C GLY A 82 9.30 5.51 -8.20
N VAL A 83 8.72 6.64 -8.65
CA VAL A 83 7.57 7.26 -7.96
C VAL A 83 6.35 6.37 -8.08
N ASP A 84 6.11 5.81 -9.28
CA ASP A 84 5.08 4.81 -9.56
C ASP A 84 5.09 3.64 -8.56
N TYR A 85 6.25 3.04 -8.33
CA TYR A 85 6.45 1.93 -7.41
C TYR A 85 6.25 2.35 -5.95
N ALA A 86 6.83 3.49 -5.54
CA ALA A 86 6.69 3.97 -4.15
C ALA A 86 5.22 4.27 -3.79
N VAL A 87 4.48 4.87 -4.72
CA VAL A 87 3.04 5.17 -4.55
C VAL A 87 2.22 3.88 -4.59
N PHE A 88 2.53 2.94 -5.49
CA PHE A 88 1.88 1.63 -5.56
C PHE A 88 2.05 0.80 -4.28
N ASP A 89 3.27 0.66 -3.74
CA ASP A 89 3.47 -0.06 -2.48
C ASP A 89 2.70 0.61 -1.33
N PHE A 90 2.71 1.94 -1.28
CA PHE A 90 1.95 2.67 -0.28
C PHE A 90 0.44 2.45 -0.44
N ALA A 91 -0.07 2.40 -1.67
CA ALA A 91 -1.46 2.10 -1.95
C ALA A 91 -1.87 0.69 -1.48
N VAL A 92 -1.00 -0.29 -1.67
CA VAL A 92 -1.22 -1.67 -1.18
C VAL A 92 -1.25 -1.72 0.34
N ASN A 93 -0.31 -1.03 0.99
CA ASN A 93 -0.17 -1.10 2.44
C ASN A 93 -1.17 -0.23 3.21
N SER A 94 -1.61 0.89 2.65
CA SER A 94 -2.40 1.89 3.36
C SER A 94 -3.59 2.43 2.57
N GLY A 95 -3.91 1.82 1.43
CA GLY A 95 -5.03 2.19 0.56
C GLY A 95 -4.68 3.26 -0.49
N PRO A 96 -5.24 3.17 -1.72
CA PRO A 96 -4.96 4.11 -2.81
C PRO A 96 -5.20 5.57 -2.47
N GLY A 97 -6.35 5.90 -1.87
CA GLY A 97 -6.72 7.29 -1.58
C GLY A 97 -5.74 7.98 -0.63
N ARG A 98 -5.17 7.24 0.34
CA ARG A 98 -4.15 7.81 1.25
C ARG A 98 -2.83 8.01 0.52
N ALA A 99 -2.38 7.03 -0.25
CA ALA A 99 -1.15 7.14 -1.03
C ALA A 99 -1.20 8.35 -1.98
N VAL A 100 -2.32 8.56 -2.67
CA VAL A 100 -2.52 9.71 -3.56
C VAL A 100 -2.48 11.04 -2.79
N LYS A 101 -3.18 11.15 -1.65
CA LYS A 101 -3.17 12.39 -0.85
C LYS A 101 -1.78 12.74 -0.34
N PHE A 102 -0.98 11.75 0.03
CA PHE A 102 0.41 11.96 0.42
C PHE A 102 1.28 12.40 -0.77
N LEU A 103 1.10 11.79 -1.95
CA LEU A 103 1.77 12.26 -3.17
C LEU A 103 1.41 13.72 -3.49
N GLN A 104 0.13 14.07 -3.40
CA GLN A 104 -0.36 15.44 -3.63
C GLN A 104 0.22 16.44 -2.63
N ARG A 105 0.35 16.05 -1.35
CA ARG A 105 1.04 16.84 -0.32
C ARG A 105 2.50 17.10 -0.71
N VAL A 106 3.23 16.06 -1.11
CA VAL A 106 4.63 16.17 -1.54
C VAL A 106 4.76 17.10 -2.75
N ALA A 107 3.81 17.02 -3.68
CA ALA A 107 3.75 17.85 -4.89
C ALA A 107 3.24 19.29 -4.63
N GLY A 108 2.78 19.61 -3.42
CA GLY A 108 2.28 20.94 -3.08
C GLY A 108 0.94 21.30 -3.73
N VAL A 109 0.11 20.31 -4.06
CA VAL A 109 -1.21 20.51 -4.68
C VAL A 109 -2.34 20.13 -3.70
N ALA A 110 -3.59 20.43 -4.08
CA ALA A 110 -4.76 20.05 -3.29
C ALA A 110 -4.83 18.53 -3.09
N GLN A 111 -5.14 18.10 -1.85
CA GLN A 111 -5.15 16.69 -1.45
C GLN A 111 -6.55 16.06 -1.63
N ASP A 112 -7.09 16.12 -2.84
CA ASP A 112 -8.41 15.60 -3.17
C ASP A 112 -8.46 14.06 -3.30
N GLY A 113 -7.29 13.40 -3.36
CA GLY A 113 -7.19 11.94 -3.49
C GLY A 113 -7.36 11.40 -4.91
N ALA A 114 -7.40 12.26 -5.94
CA ALA A 114 -7.48 11.88 -7.34
C ALA A 114 -6.27 12.41 -8.14
N ILE A 115 -5.59 11.53 -8.87
CA ILE A 115 -4.47 11.95 -9.75
C ILE A 115 -5.04 12.54 -11.04
N GLY A 116 -5.21 13.86 -11.07
CA GLY A 116 -5.57 14.63 -12.26
C GLY A 116 -4.37 15.20 -13.01
N SER A 117 -4.61 15.96 -14.08
CA SER A 117 -3.57 16.66 -14.84
C SER A 117 -2.72 17.58 -13.97
N GLY A 118 -3.33 18.29 -13.01
CA GLY A 118 -2.62 19.14 -12.07
C GLY A 118 -1.63 18.38 -11.17
N THR A 119 -2.03 17.24 -10.62
CA THR A 119 -1.12 16.38 -9.83
C THR A 119 0.01 15.83 -10.69
N LEU A 120 -0.29 15.34 -11.90
CA LEU A 120 0.73 14.82 -12.81
C LEU A 120 1.74 15.89 -13.21
N ALA A 121 1.28 17.09 -13.57
CA ALA A 121 2.16 18.20 -13.92
C ALA A 121 3.09 18.59 -12.76
N ALA A 122 2.54 18.70 -11.54
CA ALA A 122 3.33 19.04 -10.35
C ALA A 122 4.37 17.96 -10.00
N VAL A 123 4.00 16.69 -10.06
CA VAL A 123 4.93 15.57 -9.80
C VAL A 123 6.03 15.51 -10.87
N ASN A 124 5.68 15.67 -12.15
CA ASN A 124 6.65 15.64 -13.25
C ASN A 124 7.61 16.85 -13.26
N ALA A 125 7.22 17.96 -12.65
CA ALA A 125 8.10 19.12 -12.47
C ALA A 125 9.15 18.93 -11.35
N MET A 126 8.99 17.90 -10.52
CA MET A 126 9.92 17.57 -9.44
C MET A 126 10.92 16.49 -9.86
N LYS A 127 12.11 16.49 -9.23
CA LYS A 127 13.04 15.36 -9.37
C LYS A 127 12.42 14.11 -8.71
N PRO A 128 12.37 12.96 -9.40
CA PRO A 128 11.79 11.73 -8.85
C PRO A 128 12.36 11.34 -7.48
N GLU A 129 13.67 11.52 -7.29
CA GLU A 129 14.34 11.19 -6.02
C GLU A 129 13.84 12.05 -4.86
N LEU A 130 13.50 13.32 -5.11
CA LEU A 130 12.92 14.19 -4.08
C LEU A 130 11.51 13.73 -3.71
N VAL A 131 10.71 13.36 -4.71
CA VAL A 131 9.35 12.86 -4.49
C VAL A 131 9.38 11.56 -3.69
N ILE A 132 10.22 10.60 -4.10
CA ILE A 132 10.38 9.30 -3.43
C ILE A 132 10.81 9.47 -1.97
N ASN A 133 11.85 10.26 -1.71
CA ASN A 133 12.36 10.45 -0.35
C ASN A 133 11.29 11.08 0.56
N ARG A 134 10.67 12.19 0.12
CA ARG A 134 9.62 12.88 0.88
C ARG A 134 8.40 11.99 1.12
N LEU A 135 7.95 11.26 0.11
CA LEU A 135 6.82 10.35 0.25
C LEU A 135 7.10 9.25 1.28
N CYS A 136 8.30 8.67 1.26
CA CYS A 136 8.70 7.66 2.23
C CYS A 136 8.89 8.25 3.64
N ASP A 137 9.44 9.46 3.76
CA ASP A 137 9.59 10.16 5.05
C ASP A 137 8.21 10.46 5.67
N ASP A 138 7.30 11.07 4.90
CA ASP A 138 5.94 11.39 5.33
C ASP A 138 5.17 10.13 5.73
N ARG A 139 5.28 9.05 4.93
CA ARG A 139 4.66 7.75 5.23
C ARG A 139 5.19 7.18 6.54
N LEU A 140 6.50 7.21 6.75
CA LEU A 140 7.11 6.68 7.97
C LEU A 140 6.68 7.48 9.20
N ALA A 141 6.67 8.81 9.10
CA ALA A 141 6.21 9.69 10.15
C ALA A 141 4.73 9.43 10.51
N PHE A 142 3.88 9.23 9.50
CA PHE A 142 2.49 8.81 9.71
C PHE A 142 2.40 7.49 10.48
N MET A 143 3.16 6.47 10.06
CA MET A 143 3.16 5.16 10.72
C MET A 143 3.66 5.22 12.17
N GLN A 144 4.66 6.07 12.44
CA GLN A 144 5.19 6.30 13.79
C GLN A 144 4.15 6.92 14.74
N GLY A 145 3.18 7.65 14.21
CA GLY A 145 2.07 8.21 14.99
C GLY A 145 0.97 7.19 15.35
N LEU A 146 1.03 5.95 14.84
CA LEU A 146 0.01 4.94 15.12
C LEU A 146 0.25 4.28 16.49
N SER A 147 -0.82 4.05 17.26
CA SER A 147 -0.76 3.40 18.58
C SER A 147 -0.09 2.02 18.56
N THR A 148 -0.17 1.33 17.42
CA THR A 148 0.40 0.00 17.17
C THR A 148 1.88 0.02 16.75
N TRP A 149 2.51 1.21 16.63
CA TRP A 149 3.90 1.34 16.20
C TRP A 149 4.88 0.56 17.10
N SER A 150 4.64 0.52 18.41
CA SER A 150 5.49 -0.22 19.36
C SER A 150 5.58 -1.72 19.04
N THR A 151 4.53 -2.30 18.46
CA THR A 151 4.46 -3.71 18.10
C THR A 151 5.01 -3.99 16.69
N PHE A 152 4.63 -3.19 15.69
CA PHE A 152 4.90 -3.50 14.29
C PHE A 152 5.89 -2.57 13.59
N GLY A 153 6.27 -1.45 14.24
CA GLY A 153 7.01 -0.36 13.63
C GLY A 153 8.37 -0.75 13.05
N LYS A 154 9.04 -1.75 13.63
CA LYS A 154 10.28 -2.30 13.05
C LYS A 154 10.05 -2.85 11.65
N GLY A 155 9.02 -3.68 11.47
CA GLY A 155 8.69 -4.27 10.17
C GLY A 155 8.25 -3.23 9.16
N TRP A 156 7.42 -2.27 9.58
CA TRP A 156 6.98 -1.17 8.72
C TRP A 156 8.12 -0.26 8.29
N GLY A 157 9.00 0.12 9.23
CA GLY A 157 10.21 0.89 8.93
C GLY A 157 11.11 0.19 7.92
N SER A 158 11.34 -1.12 8.10
CA SER A 158 12.11 -1.93 7.14
C SER A 158 11.46 -1.98 5.75
N ARG A 159 10.12 -2.13 5.66
CA ARG A 159 9.40 -2.08 4.37
C ARG A 159 9.59 -0.73 3.68
N VAL A 160 9.36 0.38 4.39
CA VAL A 160 9.49 1.73 3.82
C VAL A 160 10.92 2.00 3.36
N LEU A 161 11.92 1.54 4.11
CA LEU A 161 13.33 1.68 3.72
C LEU A 161 13.66 0.88 2.44
N GLY A 162 13.21 -0.38 2.35
CA GLY A 162 13.42 -1.20 1.15
C GLY A 162 12.70 -0.64 -0.08
N VAL A 163 11.47 -0.14 0.09
CA VAL A 163 10.72 0.55 -0.97
C VAL A 163 11.48 1.77 -1.46
N ARG A 164 11.99 2.61 -0.54
CA ARG A 164 12.81 3.78 -0.90
C ARG A 164 14.02 3.38 -1.73
N GLN A 165 14.75 2.36 -1.30
CA GLN A 165 15.94 1.90 -2.02
C GLN A 165 15.61 1.46 -3.44
N HIS A 166 14.66 0.54 -3.62
CA HIS A 166 14.27 0.06 -4.94
C HIS A 166 13.66 1.15 -5.82
N ALA A 167 12.86 2.05 -5.26
CA ALA A 167 12.31 3.19 -5.99
C ALA A 167 13.41 4.11 -6.53
N LEU A 168 14.43 4.42 -5.70
CA LEU A 168 15.57 5.23 -6.13
C LEU A 168 16.44 4.52 -7.17
N GLU A 169 16.62 3.19 -7.06
CA GLU A 169 17.31 2.39 -8.08
C GLU A 169 16.54 2.42 -9.41
N MET A 170 15.21 2.29 -9.38
CA MET A 170 14.36 2.41 -10.55
C MET A 170 14.49 3.81 -11.17
N ALA A 171 14.34 4.88 -10.39
CA ALA A 171 14.47 6.25 -10.87
C ALA A 171 15.82 6.52 -11.57
N LYS A 172 16.93 6.04 -10.97
CA LYS A 172 18.27 6.16 -11.56
C LYS A 172 18.45 5.38 -12.86
N SER A 173 17.76 4.25 -13.00
CA SER A 173 17.88 3.41 -14.20
C SER A 173 17.30 4.06 -15.46
N GLY A 174 16.50 5.12 -15.33
CA GLY A 174 16.00 5.93 -16.46
C GLY A 174 15.11 5.19 -17.47
N LEU A 175 14.72 3.94 -17.19
CA LEU A 175 13.90 3.11 -18.08
C LEU A 175 12.42 3.52 -18.01
N HIS A 176 12.11 4.72 -18.50
CA HIS A 176 10.76 5.09 -18.91
C HIS A 176 10.81 5.66 -20.33
N ALA A 177 10.38 4.85 -21.29
CA ALA A 177 9.88 5.39 -22.55
C ALA A 177 8.58 6.13 -22.23
N ILE A 178 8.68 7.42 -21.94
CA ILE A 178 7.52 8.32 -22.01
C ILE A 178 7.11 8.32 -23.48
N PRO A 179 5.87 7.98 -23.86
CA PRO A 179 5.42 8.26 -25.21
C PRO A 179 5.53 9.78 -25.40
N GLU A 180 6.34 10.22 -26.37
CA GLU A 180 6.23 11.59 -26.84
C GLU A 180 4.77 11.90 -27.15
N PRO A 181 4.28 13.13 -26.85
CA PRO A 181 2.99 13.55 -27.34
C PRO A 181 3.03 13.44 -28.87
N ALA A 182 2.28 12.48 -29.42
CA ALA A 182 2.21 12.26 -30.84
C ALA A 182 1.90 13.58 -31.55
N ASP A 183 2.75 13.92 -32.51
CA ASP A 183 2.68 15.09 -33.36
C ASP A 183 1.24 15.46 -33.74
N ALA A 184 0.92 16.72 -33.48
CA ALA A 184 -0.20 17.42 -34.08
C ALA A 184 0.07 17.63 -35.58
N ALA A 185 -0.05 16.59 -36.40
CA ALA A 185 -0.18 16.72 -37.86
C ALA A 185 -0.52 15.37 -38.52
N SER A 186 -1.81 15.06 -38.67
CA SER A 186 -2.44 14.40 -39.84
C SER A 186 -3.80 13.83 -39.43
N ALA A 187 -4.86 14.62 -39.61
CA ALA A 187 -6.23 14.14 -39.52
C ALA A 187 -6.72 13.72 -40.92
N PRO A 188 -7.19 12.48 -41.13
CA PRO A 188 -8.08 12.15 -42.22
C PRO A 188 -9.51 12.57 -41.85
N GLN A 189 -10.16 13.34 -42.72
CA GLN A 189 -11.58 13.69 -42.62
C GLN A 189 -12.44 12.42 -42.70
N GLN A 190 -13.27 12.17 -41.69
CA GLN A 190 -14.35 11.18 -41.74
C GLN A 190 -15.69 11.88 -42.00
N GLU A 191 -16.43 11.39 -43.00
CA GLU A 191 -17.83 11.73 -43.26
C GLU A 191 -18.75 11.31 -42.10
N PRO A 192 -19.88 12.02 -41.88
CA PRO A 192 -20.74 11.79 -40.73
C PRO A 192 -21.51 10.47 -40.83
N THR A 193 -21.30 9.58 -39.87
CA THR A 193 -22.09 8.36 -39.66
C THR A 193 -23.24 8.66 -38.66
N PRO A 194 -24.47 8.15 -38.85
CA PRO A 194 -25.64 8.57 -38.08
C PRO A 194 -25.61 8.12 -36.61
N GLU A 195 -26.16 8.96 -35.74
CA GLU A 195 -26.22 8.81 -34.29
C GLU A 195 -26.87 7.49 -33.82
N PRO A 196 -26.29 6.77 -32.84
CA PRO A 196 -26.99 5.72 -32.13
C PRO A 196 -27.88 6.33 -31.03
N LYS A 197 -29.13 5.86 -30.97
CA LYS A 197 -30.13 6.22 -29.95
C LYS A 197 -29.60 5.98 -28.53
N LEU A 198 -29.76 6.99 -27.68
CA LEU A 198 -29.48 6.99 -26.25
C LEU A 198 -30.36 5.96 -25.52
N GLU A 199 -29.74 4.98 -24.88
CA GLU A 199 -30.35 4.24 -23.77
C GLU A 199 -30.11 5.01 -22.45
N PRO A 200 -31.06 4.98 -21.50
CA PRO A 200 -30.98 5.78 -20.28
C PRO A 200 -29.82 5.34 -19.37
N THR A 201 -29.06 6.33 -18.92
CA THR A 201 -27.95 6.21 -17.98
C THR A 201 -28.47 5.70 -16.62
N PRO A 202 -27.83 4.71 -15.97
CA PRO A 202 -28.14 4.40 -14.58
C PRO A 202 -27.70 5.56 -13.67
N ALA A 203 -28.52 5.87 -12.67
CA ALA A 203 -28.40 6.99 -11.75
C ALA A 203 -27.01 7.10 -11.07
N PRO A 204 -26.56 8.32 -10.73
CA PRO A 204 -25.29 8.53 -10.03
C PRO A 204 -25.27 7.80 -8.68
N ALA A 205 -24.11 7.23 -8.35
CA ALA A 205 -23.85 6.66 -7.04
C ALA A 205 -24.00 7.74 -5.94
N PRO A 206 -24.53 7.40 -4.75
CA PRO A 206 -24.68 8.37 -3.67
C PRO A 206 -23.31 8.89 -3.22
N GLU A 207 -23.22 10.20 -3.02
CA GLU A 207 -22.06 10.86 -2.40
C GLU A 207 -21.79 10.28 -1.00
N PRO A 208 -20.52 10.13 -0.59
CA PRO A 208 -20.21 9.77 0.79
C PRO A 208 -20.67 10.91 1.71
N LEU A 209 -21.51 10.57 2.69
CA LEU A 209 -22.07 11.48 3.67
C LEU A 209 -20.95 12.31 4.34
N ALA A 210 -21.06 13.64 4.24
CA ALA A 210 -20.24 14.57 5.00
C ALA A 210 -20.48 14.36 6.50
N MET A 211 -19.43 13.99 7.23
CA MET A 211 -19.45 13.92 8.69
C MET A 211 -19.43 15.34 9.28
N ALA A 212 -20.35 15.62 10.19
CA ALA A 212 -20.46 16.87 10.95
C ALA A 212 -19.20 17.12 11.83
N PRO A 213 -18.90 18.37 12.22
CA PRO A 213 -17.76 18.65 13.10
C PRO A 213 -17.95 18.04 14.49
N GLU A 214 -16.91 17.37 14.98
CA GLU A 214 -16.80 16.81 16.34
C GLU A 214 -16.83 17.91 17.42
N PRO A 215 -17.43 17.69 18.61
CA PRO A 215 -17.41 18.66 19.69
C PRO A 215 -16.04 18.72 20.37
N ALA A 216 -15.62 19.92 20.79
CA ALA A 216 -14.36 20.16 21.47
C ALA A 216 -14.19 19.30 22.75
N ALA A 217 -13.05 18.63 22.87
CA ALA A 217 -12.69 17.83 24.04
C ALA A 217 -12.51 18.70 25.30
N ALA A 218 -13.09 18.26 26.41
CA ALA A 218 -12.91 18.84 27.74
C ALA A 218 -11.47 18.61 28.27
N PRO A 219 -10.94 19.49 29.14
CA PRO A 219 -9.55 19.39 29.63
C PRO A 219 -9.34 18.20 30.58
N TYR A 220 -8.19 17.54 30.41
CA TYR A 220 -7.73 16.38 31.18
C TYR A 220 -7.10 16.80 32.53
N GLU A 221 -7.56 16.20 33.64
CA GLU A 221 -6.89 16.25 34.96
C GLU A 221 -5.99 15.01 35.14
N PRO A 222 -4.72 15.16 35.56
CA PRO A 222 -3.82 14.03 35.73
C PRO A 222 -3.99 13.33 37.10
N ALA A 223 -3.96 11.99 37.08
CA ALA A 223 -3.94 11.14 38.29
C ALA A 223 -2.54 11.03 38.92
N ALA A 224 -2.51 10.87 40.25
CA ALA A 224 -1.30 10.82 41.10
C ALA A 224 -0.51 9.50 40.99
N PRO A 225 0.82 9.49 41.29
CA PRO A 225 1.68 8.32 41.09
C PRO A 225 1.62 7.31 42.25
N GLU A 226 1.56 6.02 41.92
CA GLU A 226 1.71 4.91 42.88
C GLU A 226 3.18 4.50 43.09
N THR A 227 3.50 4.12 44.33
CA THR A 227 4.84 3.75 44.82
C THR A 227 5.25 2.33 44.44
N ARG A 228 6.49 2.15 43.97
CA ARG A 228 7.09 0.85 43.58
C ARG A 228 7.83 0.21 44.77
N ALA A 229 7.60 -1.08 45.02
CA ALA A 229 8.39 -1.91 45.93
C ALA A 229 9.61 -2.55 45.23
N GLU A 230 10.71 -2.74 45.96
CA GLU A 230 11.99 -3.32 45.50
C GLU A 230 11.98 -4.85 45.45
N PRO A 231 12.81 -5.50 44.59
CA PRO A 231 12.94 -6.96 44.56
C PRO A 231 14.11 -7.51 45.41
N GLU A 232 13.92 -8.72 45.95
CA GLU A 232 14.92 -9.52 46.69
C GLU A 232 15.94 -10.27 45.79
N PRO A 233 17.10 -10.74 46.31
CA PRO A 233 18.17 -11.33 45.52
C PRO A 233 18.05 -12.85 45.34
N GLU A 234 18.33 -13.35 44.14
CA GLU A 234 18.35 -14.78 43.80
C GLU A 234 19.79 -15.34 43.69
N ALA A 235 19.97 -16.57 44.16
CA ALA A 235 21.26 -17.24 44.35
C ALA A 235 21.85 -17.84 43.06
N ALA A 236 23.19 -17.96 43.06
CA ALA A 236 24.01 -18.50 41.99
C ALA A 236 23.85 -20.02 41.80
N ASN A 237 24.02 -20.50 40.56
CA ASN A 237 24.62 -21.81 40.31
C ASN A 237 25.42 -21.85 39.00
N ASP A 238 26.64 -22.38 39.12
CA ASP A 238 27.59 -22.72 38.07
C ASP A 238 27.17 -24.00 37.33
N ASN A 239 27.41 -24.07 36.01
CA ASN A 239 28.34 -25.08 35.46
C ASN A 239 28.67 -24.82 33.98
N ALA A 240 29.91 -25.16 33.63
CA ALA A 240 30.58 -24.89 32.36
C ALA A 240 30.68 -26.13 31.43
N LYS A 241 31.20 -25.84 30.21
CA LYS A 241 31.78 -26.71 29.15
C LYS A 241 30.86 -27.08 27.99
N SER A 242 31.31 -27.19 26.73
CA SER A 242 32.51 -26.76 25.97
C SER A 242 32.33 -27.18 24.50
N SER A 243 33.11 -26.59 23.58
CA SER A 243 33.32 -26.94 22.15
C SER A 243 32.15 -26.63 21.22
N GLY A 244 32.32 -26.27 19.95
CA GLY A 244 33.46 -26.19 19.04
C GLY A 244 32.96 -25.63 17.69
N ALA A 245 33.87 -25.15 16.86
CA ALA A 245 33.63 -24.33 15.67
C ALA A 245 32.82 -24.99 14.53
N ALA A 246 32.08 -24.18 13.76
CA ALA A 246 31.99 -24.29 12.29
C ALA A 246 31.35 -23.01 11.70
N ALA A 247 32.05 -22.42 10.73
CA ALA A 247 31.54 -21.40 9.83
C ALA A 247 30.64 -22.02 8.75
N GLY A 248 29.62 -21.27 8.30
CA GLY A 248 28.94 -21.52 7.03
C GLY A 248 27.42 -21.70 7.13
N GLY A 249 26.68 -20.72 6.59
CA GLY A 249 25.32 -20.93 6.06
C GLY A 249 24.16 -20.63 7.01
N ALA A 250 23.58 -19.42 6.90
CA ALA A 250 22.19 -19.19 7.28
C ALA A 250 21.62 -17.90 6.62
N ILE A 251 21.36 -17.95 5.31
CA ILE A 251 20.50 -16.96 4.60
C ILE A 251 19.00 -17.35 4.71
N ALA A 252 18.62 -18.37 5.48
CA ALA A 252 17.27 -18.94 5.43
C ALA A 252 16.36 -18.68 6.65
N ALA A 253 16.76 -17.91 7.66
CA ALA A 253 16.03 -17.86 8.95
C ALA A 253 15.45 -16.49 9.38
N VAL A 254 15.21 -15.56 8.44
CA VAL A 254 14.55 -14.26 8.75
C VAL A 254 13.08 -14.20 8.27
N PHE A 255 12.59 -15.21 7.54
CA PHE A 255 11.34 -15.10 6.77
C PHE A 255 10.04 -15.53 7.48
N ALA A 256 10.06 -15.93 8.76
CA ALA A 256 8.83 -16.37 9.45
C ALA A 256 8.11 -15.26 10.25
N GLY A 257 8.75 -14.13 10.54
CA GLY A 257 8.21 -13.12 11.46
C GLY A 257 7.43 -11.95 10.83
N ILE A 258 7.52 -11.77 9.51
CA ILE A 258 6.99 -10.55 8.84
C ILE A 258 5.53 -10.72 8.40
N ALA A 259 5.08 -11.95 8.12
CA ALA A 259 3.74 -12.23 7.62
C ALA A 259 2.61 -11.96 8.63
N ALA A 260 2.88 -12.02 9.94
CA ALA A 260 1.85 -11.79 10.97
C ALA A 260 1.49 -10.30 11.16
N ALA A 261 2.42 -9.38 10.83
CA ALA A 261 2.24 -7.94 11.05
C ALA A 261 1.37 -7.27 9.98
N ALA A 262 1.35 -7.79 8.75
CA ALA A 262 0.52 -7.26 7.66
C ALA A 262 -0.97 -7.60 7.88
N THR A 263 -1.25 -8.82 8.34
CA THR A 263 -2.62 -9.30 8.58
C THR A 263 -3.27 -8.64 9.80
N TYR A 264 -2.50 -8.36 10.85
CA TYR A 264 -3.03 -7.73 12.06
C TYR A 264 -3.42 -6.27 11.84
N PHE A 265 -2.77 -5.58 10.90
CA PHE A 265 -3.01 -4.17 10.61
C PHE A 265 -4.33 -3.91 9.89
N TRP A 266 -4.75 -4.82 9.00
CA TRP A 266 -6.06 -4.67 8.35
C TRP A 266 -7.22 -4.93 9.32
N ASN A 267 -7.10 -5.90 10.24
CA ASN A 267 -8.16 -6.18 11.22
C ASN A 267 -8.34 -5.06 12.25
N GLN A 268 -7.27 -4.37 12.62
CA GLN A 268 -7.34 -3.19 13.50
C GLN A 268 -7.96 -1.99 12.77
N ILE A 269 -7.69 -1.80 11.48
CA ILE A 269 -8.34 -0.75 10.67
C ILE A 269 -9.84 -1.04 10.51
N VAL A 270 -10.25 -2.27 10.20
CA VAL A 270 -11.69 -2.58 10.07
C VAL A 270 -12.41 -2.51 11.42
N SER A 271 -11.74 -2.83 12.53
CA SER A 271 -12.33 -2.74 13.88
C SER A 271 -12.44 -1.31 14.44
N LEU A 272 -11.67 -0.35 13.92
CA LEU A 272 -11.75 1.07 14.33
C LEU A 272 -12.76 1.88 13.50
N PHE A 273 -13.26 1.34 12.39
CA PHE A 273 -14.16 2.02 11.45
C PHE A 273 -15.44 1.22 11.13
N GLY A 274 -15.80 0.25 11.99
CA GLY A 274 -17.06 -0.48 11.96
C GLY A 274 -17.93 -0.12 13.16
N GLY A 275 -18.61 1.02 13.08
CA GLY A 275 -19.59 1.54 14.04
C GLY A 275 -20.33 2.72 13.43
#